data_AF-A0A1G8CY53-F1
#
_entry.id   AF-A0A1G8CY53-F1
#
_cell.length_a   1.000
_cell.length_b   1.000
_cell.length_c   1.000
_cell.angle_alpha   90.00
_cell.angle_beta   90.00
_cell.angle_gamma   90.00
#
_symmetry.space_group_name_H-M   'P 1'
#
loop_
_entity.id
_entity.type
_entity.pdbx_description
1 polymer ?
#
loop_
_entity_poly.entity_id
_entity_poly.type
_entity_poly.pdbx_seq_one_letter_code
_entity_poly.pdbx_strand_id
1 'polypeptide(L)'
;MDVLRPVERLLATADLGARSRRELEAVAAALVGGLVAFVVGLVALAVMDGATHPLAGSRSVGTVAAALAAVAAGASFVGAYLRSTDPRHAATTQRLGGFVRVVAGGSLTVVAMGFAYIAVLTIALVFQEGFAGLELDAFGGAIAVAIASGAAAYLAHPLGEEIDTRVLGALVPAFLVVGVLFSMLTASDSSWWEVHFSELGAGGGISGLAFNGTLVISGLLVATMAAYLTHDLERAVPEGGRTVWVGRLLAAIGVLMMLTGIVRVDIAEWLHIGLAAGMVLVFLVLCAALPWLAPGLPRGVHAISTLMVAGTIFALLLWVPIGYYNFTGFEFAACGLIFVWLTTFLRSIAAVTDDRDADSARSDPSPHA
;
A
#
# COMPACT_ATOMS: atom_id res chain seq x y z
N MET A 1 -21.80 -4.43 19.98
CA MET A 1 -21.91 -5.88 20.25
C MET A 1 -20.70 -6.54 19.63
N ASP A 2 -19.88 -7.18 20.46
CA ASP A 2 -18.54 -7.63 20.10
C ASP A 2 -18.63 -8.99 19.39
N VAL A 3 -18.75 -8.97 18.06
CA VAL A 3 -19.10 -10.12 17.21
C VAL A 3 -18.05 -11.25 17.26
N LEU A 4 -16.84 -10.95 17.74
CA LEU A 4 -15.71 -11.90 17.81
C LEU A 4 -15.64 -12.70 19.12
N ARG A 5 -16.41 -12.34 20.16
CA ARG A 5 -16.42 -13.03 21.47
C ARG A 5 -16.67 -14.56 21.43
N PRO A 6 -17.54 -15.11 20.56
CA PRO A 6 -17.75 -16.55 20.49
C PRO A 6 -16.49 -17.28 20.00
N VAL A 7 -15.76 -16.67 19.07
CA VAL A 7 -14.50 -17.20 18.50
C VAL A 7 -13.38 -17.11 19.53
N GLU A 8 -13.28 -15.99 20.26
CA GLU A 8 -12.33 -15.83 21.37
C GLU A 8 -12.49 -16.92 22.45
N ARG A 9 -13.73 -17.32 22.76
CA ARG A 9 -13.98 -18.42 23.71
C ARG A 9 -13.57 -19.78 23.17
N LEU A 10 -13.77 -20.04 21.89
CA LEU A 10 -13.29 -21.27 21.24
C LEU A 10 -11.77 -21.33 21.20
N LEU A 11 -11.11 -20.20 20.89
CA LEU A 11 -9.65 -20.04 20.89
C LEU A 11 -9.02 -20.23 22.27
N ALA A 12 -9.71 -19.83 23.33
CA ALA A 12 -9.24 -20.02 24.71
C ALA A 12 -9.27 -21.49 25.15
N THR A 13 -10.02 -22.36 24.47
CA THR A 13 -10.18 -23.78 24.82
C THR A 13 -9.24 -24.74 24.08
N ALA A 14 -8.54 -24.28 23.04
CA ALA A 14 -7.63 -25.09 22.25
C ALA A 14 -6.17 -24.69 22.51
N ASP A 15 -5.30 -25.65 22.79
CA ASP A 15 -3.84 -25.45 22.92
C ASP A 15 -3.21 -25.25 21.52
N LEU A 16 -3.50 -24.09 20.93
CA LEU A 16 -3.04 -23.71 19.59
C LEU A 16 -1.80 -22.83 19.70
N GLY A 17 -0.78 -23.15 18.90
CA GLY A 17 0.36 -22.25 18.70
C GLY A 17 -0.08 -20.91 18.11
N ALA A 18 0.72 -19.86 18.33
CA ALA A 18 0.39 -18.48 17.93
C ALA A 18 0.02 -18.34 16.44
N ARG A 19 0.69 -19.09 15.55
CA ARG A 19 0.36 -19.09 14.11
C ARG A 19 -1.03 -19.64 13.82
N SER A 20 -1.40 -20.77 14.43
CA SER A 20 -2.71 -21.39 14.24
C SER A 20 -3.86 -20.53 14.78
N ARG A 21 -3.61 -19.77 15.87
CA ARG A 21 -4.56 -18.79 16.38
C ARG A 21 -4.83 -17.67 15.37
N ARG A 22 -3.77 -17.07 14.82
CA ARG A 22 -3.85 -16.01 13.81
C ARG A 22 -4.60 -16.45 12.54
N GLU A 23 -4.29 -17.64 12.04
CA GLU A 23 -5.04 -18.21 10.90
C GLU A 23 -6.53 -18.40 11.21
N LEU A 24 -6.87 -18.84 12.42
CA LEU A 24 -8.28 -19.00 12.80
C LEU A 24 -9.00 -17.65 12.94
N GLU A 25 -8.33 -16.62 13.47
CA GLU A 25 -8.86 -15.25 13.53
C GLU A 25 -9.13 -14.70 12.12
N ALA A 26 -8.24 -14.95 11.17
CA ALA A 26 -8.45 -14.62 9.76
C ALA A 26 -9.65 -15.37 9.15
N VAL A 27 -9.78 -16.68 9.40
CA VAL A 27 -10.93 -17.48 8.93
C VAL A 27 -12.24 -16.97 9.56
N ALA A 28 -12.24 -16.64 10.84
CA ALA A 28 -13.41 -16.08 11.51
C ALA A 28 -13.81 -14.72 10.91
N ALA A 29 -12.84 -13.85 10.65
CA ALA A 29 -13.08 -12.58 9.96
C ALA A 29 -13.68 -12.80 8.56
N ALA A 30 -13.19 -13.81 7.83
CA ALA A 30 -13.73 -14.21 6.53
C ALA A 30 -15.20 -14.64 6.60
N LEU A 31 -15.55 -15.50 7.56
CA LEU A 31 -16.91 -15.99 7.75
C LEU A 31 -17.88 -14.87 8.16
N VAL A 32 -17.46 -14.03 9.11
CA VAL A 32 -18.28 -12.89 9.56
C VAL A 32 -18.44 -11.86 8.44
N GLY A 33 -17.34 -11.49 7.77
CA GLY A 33 -17.36 -10.55 6.66
C GLY A 33 -18.23 -11.05 5.50
N GLY A 34 -18.09 -12.33 5.14
CA GLY A 34 -18.90 -12.97 4.11
C GLY A 34 -20.39 -13.04 4.47
N LEU A 35 -20.74 -13.40 5.72
CA LEU A 35 -22.13 -13.47 6.16
C LEU A 35 -22.79 -12.09 6.19
N VAL A 36 -22.10 -11.07 6.70
CA VAL A 36 -22.62 -9.69 6.70
C VAL A 36 -22.79 -9.20 5.26
N ALA A 37 -21.80 -9.43 4.40
CA ALA A 37 -21.86 -9.04 3.00
C ALA A 37 -22.94 -9.80 2.22
N PHE A 38 -23.24 -11.07 2.55
CA PHE A 38 -24.36 -11.81 1.99
C PHE A 38 -25.68 -11.08 2.27
N VAL A 39 -25.94 -10.74 3.53
CA VAL A 39 -27.20 -10.08 3.93
C VAL A 39 -27.32 -8.70 3.31
N VAL A 40 -26.26 -7.88 3.41
CA VAL A 40 -26.28 -6.52 2.86
C VAL A 40 -26.33 -6.54 1.33
N GLY A 41 -25.59 -7.45 0.69
CA GLY A 41 -25.57 -7.64 -0.76
C GLY A 41 -26.93 -8.11 -1.30
N LEU A 42 -27.58 -9.04 -0.61
CA LEU A 42 -28.93 -9.50 -0.96
C LEU A 42 -29.94 -8.34 -0.95
N VAL A 43 -29.91 -7.52 0.09
CA VAL A 43 -30.78 -6.34 0.19
C VAL A 43 -30.44 -5.32 -0.90
N ALA A 44 -29.16 -5.03 -1.11
CA ALA A 44 -28.71 -4.07 -2.11
C ALA A 44 -29.15 -4.48 -3.52
N LEU A 45 -28.95 -5.75 -3.89
CA LEU A 45 -29.32 -6.28 -5.21
C LEU A 45 -30.83 -6.44 -5.38
N ALA A 46 -31.58 -6.74 -4.32
CA ALA A 46 -33.04 -6.84 -4.37
C ALA A 46 -33.74 -5.47 -4.53
N VAL A 47 -33.12 -4.40 -4.06
CA VAL A 47 -33.63 -3.02 -4.21
C VAL A 47 -33.19 -2.39 -5.54
N MET A 48 -32.14 -2.92 -6.19
CA MET A 48 -31.73 -2.49 -7.51
C MET A 48 -32.78 -2.88 -8.57
N ASP A 49 -33.02 -1.98 -9.53
CA ASP A 49 -33.99 -2.21 -10.61
C ASP A 49 -33.59 -3.42 -11.46
N GLY A 50 -34.52 -4.35 -11.70
CA GLY A 50 -34.31 -5.55 -12.50
C GLY A 50 -34.38 -6.84 -11.67
N ALA A 51 -34.81 -7.93 -12.31
CA ALA A 51 -34.85 -9.25 -11.66
C ALA A 51 -33.45 -9.90 -11.60
N THR A 52 -32.58 -9.53 -12.52
CA THR A 52 -31.22 -10.03 -12.70
C THR A 52 -30.27 -8.87 -12.98
N HIS A 53 -28.99 -9.05 -12.61
CA HIS A 53 -27.96 -8.03 -12.72
C HIS A 53 -26.70 -8.62 -13.37
N PRO A 54 -26.03 -7.89 -14.27
CA PRO A 54 -24.75 -8.34 -14.85
C PRO A 54 -23.65 -8.42 -13.78
N LEU A 55 -22.56 -9.11 -14.11
CA LEU A 55 -21.39 -9.20 -13.25
C LEU A 55 -20.60 -7.88 -13.21
N ALA A 56 -20.50 -7.14 -14.32
CA ALA A 56 -19.77 -5.87 -14.39
C ALA A 56 -20.63 -4.72 -14.95
N GLY A 57 -20.16 -3.48 -14.74
CA GLY A 57 -20.88 -2.25 -15.08
C GLY A 57 -21.30 -1.45 -13.84
N SER A 58 -21.91 -0.28 -14.01
CA SER A 58 -22.22 0.64 -12.91
C SER A 58 -23.24 0.08 -11.90
N ARG A 59 -24.29 -0.60 -12.40
CA ARG A 59 -25.33 -1.28 -11.61
C ARG A 59 -25.18 -2.79 -11.79
N SER A 60 -24.18 -3.38 -11.13
CA SER A 60 -23.81 -4.78 -11.30
C SER A 60 -23.55 -5.48 -9.97
N VAL A 61 -23.52 -6.81 -9.98
CA VAL A 61 -23.09 -7.60 -8.83
C VAL A 61 -21.65 -7.24 -8.44
N GLY A 62 -20.78 -7.00 -9.43
CA GLY A 62 -19.38 -6.66 -9.22
C GLY A 62 -19.17 -5.34 -8.48
N THR A 63 -19.98 -4.30 -8.74
CA THR A 63 -19.85 -3.03 -8.01
C THR A 63 -20.28 -3.14 -6.55
N VAL A 64 -21.38 -3.88 -6.29
CA VAL A 64 -21.81 -4.19 -4.92
C VAL A 64 -20.77 -5.05 -4.20
N ALA A 65 -20.24 -6.08 -4.87
CA ALA A 65 -19.21 -6.96 -4.34
C ALA A 65 -17.91 -6.20 -4.03
N ALA A 66 -17.45 -5.32 -4.92
CA ALA A 66 -16.24 -4.53 -4.72
C ALA A 66 -16.37 -3.59 -3.51
N ALA A 67 -17.51 -2.91 -3.38
CA ALA A 67 -17.77 -2.01 -2.25
C ALA A 67 -17.82 -2.77 -0.91
N LEU A 68 -18.54 -3.89 -0.84
CA LEU A 68 -18.64 -4.69 0.38
C LEU A 68 -17.34 -5.42 0.72
N ALA A 69 -16.59 -5.87 -0.29
CA ALA A 69 -15.27 -6.46 -0.09
C ALA A 69 -14.27 -5.44 0.44
N ALA A 70 -14.31 -4.19 -0.03
CA ALA A 70 -13.50 -3.10 0.52
C ALA A 70 -13.81 -2.88 2.01
N VAL A 71 -15.09 -2.78 2.38
CA VAL A 71 -15.51 -2.61 3.78
C VAL A 71 -15.09 -3.80 4.64
N ALA A 72 -15.26 -5.04 4.14
CA ALA A 72 -14.89 -6.25 4.85
C ALA A 72 -13.36 -6.36 5.06
N ALA A 73 -12.57 -6.03 4.05
CA ALA A 73 -11.10 -5.96 4.14
C ALA A 73 -10.65 -4.91 5.18
N GLY A 74 -11.21 -3.70 5.10
CA GLY A 74 -10.89 -2.62 6.04
C GLY A 74 -11.26 -2.97 7.48
N ALA A 75 -12.45 -3.53 7.71
CA ALA A 75 -12.90 -3.94 9.05
C ALA A 75 -12.04 -5.07 9.62
N SER A 76 -11.69 -6.06 8.79
CA SER A 76 -10.80 -7.16 9.19
C SER A 76 -9.41 -6.65 9.56
N PHE A 77 -8.81 -5.81 8.70
CA PHE A 77 -7.52 -5.17 8.94
C PHE A 77 -7.53 -4.36 10.24
N VAL A 78 -8.51 -3.46 10.45
CA VAL A 78 -8.62 -2.64 11.66
C VAL A 78 -8.79 -3.52 12.89
N GLY A 79 -9.60 -4.59 12.79
CA GLY A 79 -9.81 -5.55 13.87
C GLY A 79 -8.51 -6.25 14.28
N ALA A 80 -7.68 -6.66 13.32
CA ALA A 80 -6.37 -7.24 13.55
C ALA A 80 -5.38 -6.20 14.10
N TYR A 81 -5.33 -5.02 13.49
CA TYR A 81 -4.44 -3.92 13.85
C TYR A 81 -4.60 -3.44 15.29
N LEU A 82 -5.85 -3.30 15.74
CA LEU A 82 -6.15 -2.87 17.11
C LEU A 82 -5.88 -3.96 18.16
N ARG A 83 -5.87 -5.24 17.75
CA ARG A 83 -5.62 -6.38 18.63
C ARG A 83 -4.18 -6.90 18.58
N SER A 84 -3.37 -6.44 17.63
CA SER A 84 -2.00 -6.91 17.47
C SER A 84 -1.20 -6.72 18.76
N THR A 85 -0.70 -7.84 19.29
CA THR A 85 0.18 -7.90 20.46
C THR A 85 1.64 -8.13 20.07
N ASP A 86 2.01 -7.98 18.79
CA ASP A 86 3.38 -8.22 18.33
C ASP A 86 4.35 -7.31 19.10
N PRO A 87 5.33 -7.88 19.85
CA PRO A 87 6.31 -7.09 20.60
C PRO A 87 7.12 -6.13 19.73
N ARG A 88 7.37 -6.45 18.46
CA ARG A 88 8.07 -5.57 17.50
C ARG A 88 7.19 -4.40 17.12
N HIS A 89 5.91 -4.66 16.87
CA HIS A 89 4.91 -3.62 16.66
C HIS A 89 4.80 -2.73 17.89
N ALA A 90 4.69 -3.30 19.10
CA ALA A 90 4.56 -2.58 20.36
C ALA A 90 5.80 -1.74 20.71
N ALA A 91 7.02 -2.26 20.53
CA ALA A 91 8.25 -1.54 20.85
C ALA A 91 8.48 -0.33 19.93
N THR A 92 8.21 -0.50 18.63
CA THR A 92 8.30 0.57 17.66
C THR A 92 7.17 1.59 17.89
N THR A 93 5.96 1.11 18.17
CA THR A 93 4.77 1.91 18.49
C THR A 93 4.87 2.69 19.80
N GLN A 94 5.57 2.21 20.82
CA GLN A 94 5.77 2.97 22.07
C GLN A 94 6.70 4.18 21.87
N ARG A 95 7.60 4.11 20.90
CA ARG A 95 8.51 5.21 20.54
C ARG A 95 7.89 6.18 19.52
N LEU A 96 7.07 5.66 18.61
CA LEU A 96 6.30 6.45 17.65
C LEU A 96 5.07 7.04 18.35
N GLY A 97 5.00 8.37 18.48
CA GLY A 97 3.86 9.02 19.12
C GLY A 97 2.51 8.55 18.57
N GLY A 98 1.48 8.49 19.42
CA GLY A 98 0.18 7.90 19.08
C GLY A 98 -0.48 8.46 17.80
N PHE A 99 -0.15 9.69 17.42
CA PHE A 99 -0.54 10.28 16.15
C PHE A 99 -0.04 9.48 14.93
N VAL A 100 1.25 9.14 14.88
CA VAL A 100 1.84 8.40 13.75
C VAL A 100 1.23 7.01 13.63
N ARG A 101 0.88 6.38 14.76
CA ARG A 101 0.15 5.11 14.78
C ARG A 101 -1.21 5.20 14.11
N VAL A 102 -2.02 6.18 14.52
CA VAL A 102 -3.38 6.37 13.96
C VAL A 102 -3.30 6.66 12.46
N VAL A 103 -2.34 7.50 12.07
CA VAL A 103 -2.06 7.81 10.67
C VAL A 103 -1.68 6.56 9.86
N ALA A 104 -0.71 5.77 10.34
CA ALA A 104 -0.26 4.55 9.67
C ALA A 104 -1.38 3.52 9.52
N GLY A 105 -2.10 3.25 10.60
CA GLY A 105 -3.23 2.32 10.61
C GLY A 105 -4.36 2.80 9.69
N GLY A 106 -4.67 4.10 9.70
CA GLY A 106 -5.64 4.68 8.78
C GLY A 106 -5.24 4.53 7.32
N SER A 107 -3.99 4.87 6.96
CA SER A 107 -3.48 4.71 5.60
C SER A 107 -3.49 3.26 5.12
N LEU A 108 -3.02 2.32 5.95
CA LEU A 108 -3.02 0.90 5.60
C LEU A 108 -4.44 0.33 5.47
N THR A 109 -5.39 0.81 6.28
CA THR A 109 -6.80 0.47 6.13
C THR A 109 -7.30 0.89 4.74
N VAL A 110 -7.00 2.13 4.32
CA VAL A 110 -7.38 2.61 2.98
C VAL A 110 -6.71 1.80 1.87
N VAL A 111 -5.45 1.39 2.03
CA VAL A 111 -4.76 0.50 1.09
C VAL A 111 -5.46 -0.86 0.99
N ALA A 112 -5.79 -1.49 2.12
CA ALA A 112 -6.49 -2.78 2.13
C ALA A 112 -7.88 -2.67 1.47
N MET A 113 -8.62 -1.62 1.77
CA MET A 113 -9.90 -1.31 1.13
C MET A 113 -9.74 -1.13 -0.40
N GLY A 114 -8.73 -0.36 -0.82
CA GLY A 114 -8.46 -0.06 -2.22
C GLY A 114 -8.08 -1.31 -3.02
N PHE A 115 -7.18 -2.15 -2.49
CA PHE A 115 -6.81 -3.41 -3.15
C PHE A 115 -8.00 -4.36 -3.27
N ALA A 116 -8.80 -4.52 -2.22
CA ALA A 116 -9.99 -5.36 -2.27
C ALA A 116 -11.00 -4.83 -3.31
N TYR A 117 -11.25 -3.52 -3.33
CA TYR A 117 -12.14 -2.89 -4.29
C TYR A 117 -11.69 -3.15 -5.74
N ILE A 118 -10.43 -2.81 -6.06
CA ILE A 118 -9.90 -2.91 -7.42
C ILE A 118 -9.79 -4.37 -7.86
N ALA A 119 -9.36 -5.29 -6.98
CA ALA A 119 -9.25 -6.70 -7.29
C ALA A 119 -10.63 -7.30 -7.63
N VAL A 120 -11.65 -7.06 -6.80
CA VAL A 120 -12.99 -7.62 -7.02
C VAL A 120 -13.63 -7.02 -8.27
N LEU A 121 -13.48 -5.71 -8.50
CA LEU A 121 -13.98 -5.06 -9.71
C LEU A 121 -13.31 -5.62 -10.97
N THR A 122 -11.99 -5.86 -10.93
CA THR A 122 -11.23 -6.43 -12.05
C THR A 122 -11.66 -7.86 -12.33
N ILE A 123 -11.85 -8.69 -11.29
CA ILE A 123 -12.35 -10.06 -11.43
C ILE A 123 -13.75 -10.04 -12.07
N ALA A 124 -14.63 -9.16 -11.60
CA ALA A 124 -15.98 -9.02 -12.15
C ALA A 124 -15.96 -8.64 -13.64
N LEU A 125 -15.09 -7.70 -14.03
CA LEU A 125 -14.89 -7.32 -15.43
C LEU A 125 -14.42 -8.49 -16.29
N VAL A 126 -13.38 -9.22 -15.85
CA VAL A 126 -12.86 -10.40 -16.57
C VAL A 126 -13.94 -11.48 -16.69
N PHE A 127 -14.74 -11.70 -15.65
CA PHE A 127 -15.80 -12.69 -15.66
C PHE A 127 -16.95 -12.28 -16.57
N GLN A 128 -17.31 -11.00 -16.63
CA GLN A 128 -18.33 -10.51 -17.54
C GLN A 128 -17.93 -10.72 -19.01
N GLU A 129 -16.66 -10.49 -19.34
CA GLU A 129 -16.11 -10.74 -20.68
C GLU A 129 -16.06 -12.24 -21.00
N GLY A 130 -15.68 -13.08 -20.03
CA GLY A 130 -15.62 -14.53 -20.21
C GLY A 130 -16.98 -15.22 -20.26
N PHE A 131 -17.95 -14.73 -19.49
CA PHE A 131 -19.33 -15.25 -19.40
C PHE A 131 -20.31 -14.26 -20.04
N ALA A 132 -20.14 -14.02 -21.34
CA ALA A 132 -20.95 -13.06 -22.07
C ALA A 132 -22.47 -13.33 -21.89
N GLY A 133 -23.19 -12.30 -21.42
CA GLY A 133 -24.64 -12.35 -21.17
C GLY A 133 -25.05 -13.03 -19.85
N LEU A 134 -24.11 -13.44 -19.01
CA LEU A 134 -24.43 -13.96 -17.68
C LEU A 134 -24.92 -12.83 -16.77
N GLU A 135 -26.11 -13.03 -16.21
CA GLU A 135 -26.67 -12.20 -15.16
C GLU A 135 -27.05 -13.09 -13.98
N LEU A 136 -26.97 -12.53 -12.77
CA LEU A 136 -27.35 -13.19 -11.54
C LEU A 136 -28.58 -12.52 -10.94
N ASP A 137 -29.49 -13.32 -10.41
CA ASP A 137 -30.54 -12.80 -9.55
C ASP A 137 -29.96 -12.31 -8.21
N ALA A 138 -30.79 -11.66 -7.39
CA ALA A 138 -30.32 -11.08 -6.12
C ALA A 138 -29.71 -12.14 -5.19
N PHE A 139 -30.23 -13.37 -5.19
CA PHE A 139 -29.72 -14.44 -4.33
C PHE A 139 -28.37 -14.98 -4.82
N GLY A 140 -28.24 -15.30 -6.11
CA GLY A 140 -26.97 -15.74 -6.71
C GLY A 140 -25.90 -14.65 -6.62
N GLY A 141 -26.28 -13.40 -6.87
CA GLY A 141 -25.38 -12.25 -6.70
C GLY A 141 -24.93 -12.06 -5.26
N ALA A 142 -25.81 -12.23 -4.27
CA ALA A 142 -25.46 -12.14 -2.86
C ALA A 142 -24.45 -13.21 -2.43
N ILE A 143 -24.52 -14.43 -2.99
CA ILE A 143 -23.51 -15.47 -2.76
C ILE A 143 -22.15 -15.02 -3.30
N ALA A 144 -22.10 -14.49 -4.53
CA ALA A 144 -20.86 -13.98 -5.12
C ALA A 144 -20.25 -12.83 -4.28
N VAL A 145 -21.09 -11.90 -3.83
CA VAL A 145 -20.71 -10.80 -2.91
C VAL A 145 -20.14 -11.34 -1.60
N ALA A 146 -20.76 -12.36 -1.01
CA ALA A 146 -20.33 -12.99 0.23
C ALA A 146 -18.94 -13.64 0.09
N ILE A 147 -18.72 -14.37 -1.00
CA ILE A 147 -17.44 -15.03 -1.30
C ILE A 147 -16.34 -13.99 -1.48
N ALA A 148 -16.59 -12.96 -2.31
CA ALA A 148 -15.62 -11.89 -2.55
C ALA A 148 -15.25 -11.15 -1.26
N SER A 149 -16.25 -10.83 -0.43
CA SER A 149 -16.04 -10.09 0.82
C SER A 149 -15.36 -10.94 1.89
N GLY A 150 -15.70 -12.23 1.99
CA GLY A 150 -15.03 -13.16 2.90
C GLY A 150 -13.57 -13.37 2.51
N ALA A 151 -13.27 -13.54 1.21
CA ALA A 151 -11.91 -13.64 0.71
C ALA A 151 -11.10 -12.35 0.99
N ALA A 152 -11.71 -11.18 0.74
CA ALA A 152 -11.07 -9.90 1.01
C ALA A 152 -10.77 -9.69 2.51
N ALA A 153 -11.71 -10.04 3.39
CA ALA A 153 -11.51 -10.00 4.84
C ALA A 153 -10.40 -10.97 5.30
N TYR A 154 -10.34 -12.19 4.75
CA TYR A 154 -9.30 -13.17 5.03
C TYR A 154 -7.91 -12.64 4.65
N LEU A 155 -7.77 -12.18 3.39
CA LEU A 155 -6.47 -11.74 2.85
C LEU A 155 -5.96 -10.46 3.49
N ALA A 156 -6.86 -9.57 3.95
CA ALA A 156 -6.49 -8.34 4.62
C ALA A 156 -6.12 -8.54 6.10
N HIS A 157 -6.55 -9.64 6.73
CA HIS A 157 -6.34 -9.86 8.17
C HIS A 157 -4.86 -9.90 8.57
N PRO A 158 -3.98 -10.68 7.92
CA PRO A 158 -2.58 -10.77 8.32
C PRO A 158 -1.83 -9.44 8.20
N LEU A 159 -2.26 -8.57 7.28
CA LEU A 159 -1.67 -7.24 7.10
C LEU A 159 -1.82 -6.37 8.35
N GLY A 160 -2.86 -6.60 9.16
CA GLY A 160 -3.07 -5.88 10.41
C GLY A 160 -2.29 -6.46 11.60
N GLU A 161 -1.86 -7.72 11.52
CA GLU A 161 -1.18 -8.40 12.63
C GLU A 161 0.33 -8.13 12.63
N GLU A 162 0.96 -8.12 11.46
CA GLU A 162 2.41 -8.02 11.28
C GLU A 162 2.77 -6.83 10.38
N ILE A 163 2.91 -5.64 10.97
CA ILE A 163 3.38 -4.44 10.24
C ILE A 163 4.86 -4.24 10.50
N ASP A 164 5.67 -4.56 9.50
CA ASP A 164 7.10 -4.31 9.48
C ASP A 164 7.53 -3.53 8.22
N THR A 165 8.81 -3.21 8.15
CA THR A 165 9.43 -2.50 7.03
C THR A 165 9.31 -3.26 5.70
N ARG A 166 9.20 -4.61 5.73
CA ARG A 166 9.08 -5.45 4.53
C ARG A 166 7.67 -5.36 3.94
N VAL A 167 6.65 -5.46 4.78
CA VAL A 167 5.25 -5.33 4.40
C VAL A 167 5.01 -3.94 3.83
N LEU A 168 5.45 -2.88 4.53
CA LEU A 168 5.35 -1.50 4.02
C LEU A 168 6.10 -1.32 2.69
N GLY A 169 7.30 -1.90 2.58
CA GLY A 169 8.11 -1.84 1.36
C GLY A 169 7.51 -2.56 0.15
N ALA A 170 6.58 -3.49 0.36
CA ALA A 170 5.84 -4.15 -0.71
C ALA A 170 4.51 -3.46 -1.00
N LEU A 171 3.75 -3.08 0.04
CA LEU A 171 2.42 -2.50 -0.09
C LEU A 171 2.46 -1.10 -0.74
N VAL A 172 3.43 -0.25 -0.39
CA VAL A 172 3.49 1.12 -0.91
C VAL A 172 3.68 1.13 -2.44
N PRO A 173 4.71 0.47 -3.02
CA PRO A 173 4.86 0.43 -4.48
C PRO A 173 3.68 -0.27 -5.16
N ALA A 174 3.16 -1.36 -4.58
CA ALA A 174 2.02 -2.07 -5.16
C ALA A 174 0.77 -1.18 -5.22
N PHE A 175 0.50 -0.41 -4.16
CA PHE A 175 -0.66 0.47 -4.10
C PHE A 175 -0.54 1.62 -5.10
N LEU A 176 0.67 2.15 -5.28
CA LEU A 176 0.95 3.17 -6.30
C LEU A 176 0.72 2.67 -7.71
N VAL A 177 1.29 1.51 -8.05
CA VAL A 177 1.13 0.91 -9.37
C VAL A 177 -0.34 0.62 -9.64
N VAL A 178 -1.03 -0.04 -8.71
CA VAL A 178 -2.45 -0.39 -8.88
C VAL A 178 -3.33 0.86 -8.96
N GLY A 179 -3.09 1.88 -8.13
CA GLY A 179 -3.84 3.13 -8.13
C GLY A 179 -3.64 3.95 -9.40
N VAL A 180 -2.41 4.06 -9.89
CA VAL A 180 -2.09 4.71 -11.18
C VAL A 180 -2.74 3.97 -12.33
N LEU A 181 -2.61 2.64 -12.41
CA LEU A 181 -3.23 1.85 -13.48
C LEU A 181 -4.76 1.99 -13.46
N PHE A 182 -5.37 1.98 -12.27
CA PHE A 182 -6.80 2.21 -12.12
C PHE A 182 -7.22 3.62 -12.60
N SER A 183 -6.41 4.63 -12.30
CA SER A 183 -6.61 5.99 -12.83
C SER A 183 -6.47 6.04 -14.35
N MET A 184 -5.45 5.41 -14.93
CA MET A 184 -5.27 5.31 -16.39
C MET A 184 -6.47 4.65 -17.09
N LEU A 185 -7.01 3.57 -16.50
CA LEU A 185 -8.18 2.86 -17.03
C LEU A 185 -9.48 3.66 -16.92
N THR A 186 -9.54 4.63 -16.01
CA THR A 186 -10.73 5.44 -15.73
C THR A 186 -10.56 6.90 -16.19
N ALA A 187 -9.47 7.20 -16.90
CA ALA A 187 -9.16 8.51 -17.43
C ALA A 187 -10.22 8.90 -18.47
N SER A 188 -10.75 10.12 -18.34
CA SER A 188 -11.78 10.65 -19.25
C SER A 188 -11.19 11.23 -20.54
N ASP A 189 -9.98 11.78 -20.46
CA ASP A 189 -9.22 12.25 -21.62
C ASP A 189 -8.37 11.08 -22.13
N SER A 190 -8.33 10.82 -23.44
CA SER A 190 -7.47 9.79 -24.04
C SER A 190 -6.06 10.28 -24.36
N SER A 191 -5.85 11.60 -24.38
CA SER A 191 -4.58 12.29 -24.69
C SER A 191 -3.83 12.80 -23.45
N TRP A 192 -4.26 12.44 -22.24
CA TRP A 192 -3.60 12.84 -20.98
C TRP A 192 -2.07 12.64 -20.99
N TRP A 193 -1.62 11.57 -21.64
CA TRP A 193 -0.21 11.17 -21.67
C TRP A 193 0.67 12.09 -22.52
N GLU A 194 0.10 12.97 -23.35
CA GLU A 194 0.83 13.90 -24.19
C GLU A 194 1.43 15.08 -23.41
N VAL A 195 0.80 15.44 -22.28
CA VAL A 195 1.14 16.62 -21.47
C VAL A 195 2.09 16.27 -20.32
N HIS A 196 1.55 15.67 -19.25
CA HIS A 196 2.29 15.20 -18.09
C HIS A 196 1.54 14.06 -17.38
N PHE A 197 2.30 13.19 -16.72
CA PHE A 197 1.82 12.04 -15.96
C PHE A 197 0.76 12.41 -14.91
N SER A 198 0.94 13.59 -14.31
CA SER A 198 0.04 14.13 -13.30
C SER A 198 -1.33 14.58 -13.84
N GLU A 199 -1.53 14.58 -15.16
CA GLU A 199 -2.83 14.89 -15.79
C GLU A 199 -3.89 13.84 -15.46
N LEU A 200 -3.47 12.62 -15.10
CA LEU A 200 -4.33 11.60 -14.50
C LEU A 200 -5.06 12.11 -13.24
N GLY A 201 -4.44 13.05 -12.52
CA GLY A 201 -4.95 13.74 -11.35
C GLY A 201 -5.78 14.98 -11.65
N ALA A 202 -5.89 15.41 -12.91
CA ALA A 202 -6.65 16.59 -13.31
C ALA A 202 -8.17 16.33 -13.29
N GLY A 203 -8.95 17.40 -13.09
CA GLY A 203 -10.40 17.31 -13.04
C GLY A 203 -10.97 16.72 -11.74
N GLY A 204 -12.29 16.45 -11.73
CA GLY A 204 -13.05 15.98 -10.57
C GLY A 204 -13.62 14.56 -10.70
N GLY A 205 -13.14 13.77 -11.66
CA GLY A 205 -13.63 12.42 -11.95
C GLY A 205 -13.01 11.32 -11.08
N ILE A 206 -13.41 10.07 -11.35
CA ILE A 206 -12.90 8.87 -10.66
C ILE A 206 -11.39 8.72 -10.85
N SER A 207 -10.86 9.00 -12.05
CA SER A 207 -9.42 9.02 -12.32
C SER A 207 -8.68 9.97 -11.39
N GLY A 208 -9.13 11.23 -11.32
CA GLY A 208 -8.49 12.26 -10.50
C GLY A 208 -8.50 11.90 -9.02
N LEU A 209 -9.61 11.36 -8.51
CA LEU A 209 -9.70 10.85 -7.14
C LEU A 209 -8.73 9.69 -6.90
N ALA A 210 -8.68 8.73 -7.83
CA ALA A 210 -7.80 7.57 -7.73
C ALA A 210 -6.32 7.97 -7.74
N PHE A 211 -5.88 8.80 -8.69
CA PHE A 211 -4.50 9.24 -8.79
C PHE A 211 -4.06 10.05 -7.57
N ASN A 212 -4.78 11.14 -7.27
CA ASN A 212 -4.45 12.05 -6.18
C ASN A 212 -4.58 11.35 -4.81
N GLY A 213 -5.63 10.56 -4.61
CA GLY A 213 -5.81 9.77 -3.40
C GLY A 213 -4.69 8.75 -3.21
N THR A 214 -4.23 8.11 -4.29
CA THR A 214 -3.09 7.20 -4.25
C THR A 214 -1.81 7.92 -3.85
N LEU A 215 -1.55 9.13 -4.37
CA LEU A 215 -0.40 9.94 -3.97
C LEU A 215 -0.45 10.36 -2.50
N VAL A 216 -1.61 10.81 -2.01
CA VAL A 216 -1.80 11.21 -0.61
C VAL A 216 -1.54 10.06 0.35
N ILE A 217 -2.20 8.92 0.14
CA ILE A 217 -2.09 7.76 1.03
C ILE A 217 -0.69 7.17 0.97
N SER A 218 -0.10 7.06 -0.21
CA SER A 218 1.26 6.55 -0.38
C SER A 218 2.31 7.48 0.23
N GLY A 219 2.17 8.79 0.05
CA GLY A 219 3.07 9.76 0.66
C GLY A 219 3.04 9.68 2.19
N LEU A 220 1.85 9.49 2.76
CA LEU A 220 1.65 9.29 4.19
C LEU A 220 2.29 7.99 4.70
N LEU A 221 2.18 6.91 3.93
CA LEU A 221 2.84 5.63 4.24
C LEU A 221 4.36 5.72 4.13
N VAL A 222 4.91 6.37 3.09
CA VAL A 222 6.35 6.60 2.94
C VAL A 222 6.87 7.44 4.10
N ALA A 223 6.16 8.50 4.48
CA ALA A 223 6.52 9.36 5.61
C ALA A 223 6.50 8.60 6.94
N THR A 224 5.54 7.70 7.13
CA THR A 224 5.48 6.85 8.32
C THR A 224 6.60 5.80 8.31
N MET A 225 6.80 5.13 7.18
CA MET A 225 7.83 4.12 6.96
C MET A 225 9.23 4.67 7.23
N ALA A 226 9.47 5.94 6.92
CA ALA A 226 10.74 6.59 7.22
C ALA A 226 11.13 6.51 8.71
N ALA A 227 10.16 6.50 9.61
CA ALA A 227 10.44 6.36 11.04
C ALA A 227 10.80 4.91 11.43
N TYR A 228 10.10 3.91 10.88
CA TYR A 228 10.46 2.49 11.04
C TYR A 228 11.87 2.21 10.49
N LEU A 229 12.12 2.70 9.28
CA LEU A 229 13.40 2.59 8.60
C LEU A 229 14.55 3.20 9.40
N THR A 230 14.34 4.37 10.00
CA THR A 230 15.38 5.05 10.80
C THR A 230 15.81 4.17 11.96
N HIS A 231 14.85 3.58 12.65
CA HIS A 231 15.10 2.71 13.79
C HIS A 231 15.81 1.42 13.38
N ASP A 232 15.38 0.78 12.28
CA ASP A 232 16.05 -0.40 11.73
C ASP A 232 17.48 -0.06 11.28
N LEU A 233 17.68 1.11 10.67
CA LEU A 233 18.98 1.55 10.20
C LEU A 233 19.94 1.89 11.34
N GLU A 234 19.47 2.52 12.43
CA GLU A 234 20.28 2.74 13.65
C GLU A 234 20.71 1.43 14.31
N ARG A 235 19.86 0.40 14.26
CA ARG A 235 20.21 -0.95 14.70
C ARG A 235 21.19 -1.65 13.75
N ALA A 236 21.05 -1.42 12.44
CA ALA A 236 21.86 -2.04 11.38
C ALA A 236 23.22 -1.34 11.16
N VAL A 237 23.35 -0.05 11.52
CA VAL A 237 24.58 0.74 11.36
C VAL A 237 24.73 1.67 12.58
N PRO A 238 25.49 1.29 13.61
CA PRO A 238 25.60 2.06 14.86
C PRO A 238 26.47 3.32 14.70
N GLU A 239 27.06 3.55 13.52
CA GLU A 239 27.99 4.65 13.29
C GLU A 239 27.27 6.01 13.25
N GLY A 240 27.35 6.72 14.38
CA GLY A 240 27.42 8.18 14.43
C GLY A 240 26.20 8.94 13.91
N GLY A 241 24.98 8.66 14.42
CA GLY A 241 23.80 9.55 14.42
C GLY A 241 23.31 10.14 13.08
N ARG A 242 23.95 9.81 11.96
CA ARG A 242 23.70 10.37 10.62
C ARG A 242 22.66 9.58 9.86
N THR A 243 22.41 8.34 10.25
CA THR A 243 21.33 7.47 9.77
C THR A 243 19.95 8.12 9.93
N VAL A 244 19.75 8.97 10.95
CA VAL A 244 18.52 9.76 11.13
C VAL A 244 18.18 10.63 9.91
N TRP A 245 19.18 11.11 9.17
CA TRP A 245 18.95 11.94 7.99
C TRP A 245 18.41 11.13 6.81
N VAL A 246 18.74 9.84 6.70
CA VAL A 246 18.14 8.93 5.71
C VAL A 246 16.62 8.90 5.92
N GLY A 247 16.20 8.71 7.17
CA GLY A 247 14.80 8.81 7.57
C GLY A 247 14.17 10.16 7.27
N ARG A 248 14.81 11.27 7.66
CA ARG A 248 14.27 12.61 7.42
C ARG A 248 14.10 12.92 5.93
N LEU A 249 15.05 12.53 5.08
CA LEU A 249 14.96 12.72 3.64
C LEU A 249 13.85 11.85 3.04
N LEU A 250 13.73 10.60 3.48
CA LEU A 250 12.63 9.73 3.04
C LEU A 250 11.27 10.26 3.49
N ALA A 251 11.18 10.79 4.72
CA ALA A 251 9.97 11.42 5.22
C ALA A 251 9.61 12.68 4.41
N ALA A 252 10.62 13.48 4.04
CA ALA A 252 10.43 14.64 3.18
C ALA A 252 9.89 14.25 1.80
N ILE A 253 10.39 13.15 1.19
CA ILE A 253 9.83 12.61 -0.06
C ILE A 253 8.35 12.24 0.14
N GLY A 254 8.01 11.50 1.20
CA GLY A 254 6.61 11.14 1.49
C GLY A 254 5.70 12.35 1.71
N VAL A 255 6.17 13.38 2.40
CA VAL A 255 5.42 14.63 2.60
C VAL A 255 5.24 15.38 1.28
N LEU A 256 6.29 15.52 0.47
CA LEU A 256 6.19 16.16 -0.84
C LEU A 256 5.20 15.42 -1.74
N MET A 257 5.24 14.09 -1.74
CA MET A 257 4.31 13.24 -2.47
C MET A 257 2.85 13.43 -2.04
N MET A 258 2.62 13.50 -0.72
CA MET A 258 1.31 13.76 -0.17
C MET A 258 0.80 15.15 -0.60
N LEU A 259 1.66 16.16 -0.55
CA LEU A 259 1.33 17.52 -0.98
C LEU A 259 1.05 17.58 -2.49
N THR A 260 1.82 16.87 -3.32
CA THR A 260 1.56 16.73 -4.76
C THR A 260 0.18 16.13 -5.02
N GLY A 261 -0.25 15.14 -4.24
CA GLY A 261 -1.62 14.60 -4.33
C GLY A 261 -2.72 15.56 -3.86
N ILE A 262 -2.43 16.45 -2.91
CA ILE A 262 -3.40 17.45 -2.41
C ILE A 262 -3.56 18.62 -3.39
N VAL A 263 -2.44 19.11 -3.93
CA VAL A 263 -2.40 20.24 -4.86
C VAL A 263 -2.75 19.72 -6.24
N ARG A 264 -4.00 19.90 -6.71
CA ARG A 264 -4.35 19.44 -8.06
C ARG A 264 -3.63 20.25 -9.14
N VAL A 265 -3.14 19.55 -10.17
CA VAL A 265 -2.36 20.14 -11.26
C VAL A 265 -3.16 21.17 -12.07
N ASP A 266 -4.47 20.97 -12.23
CA ASP A 266 -5.39 21.82 -12.98
C ASP A 266 -5.75 23.16 -12.29
N ILE A 267 -5.46 23.31 -10.98
CA ILE A 267 -5.64 24.61 -10.27
C ILE A 267 -4.32 25.30 -9.96
N ALA A 268 -3.28 24.57 -9.57
CA ALA A 268 -2.00 25.17 -9.20
C ALA A 268 -0.81 24.40 -9.81
N GLU A 269 -0.77 24.36 -11.14
CA GLU A 269 0.21 23.62 -11.96
C GLU A 269 1.66 23.84 -11.48
N TRP A 270 2.12 25.08 -11.38
CA TRP A 270 3.49 25.39 -10.95
C TRP A 270 3.83 24.86 -9.55
N LEU A 271 2.88 24.91 -8.62
CA LEU A 271 3.08 24.39 -7.28
C LEU A 271 3.10 22.85 -7.30
N HIS A 272 2.20 22.22 -8.05
CA HIS A 272 2.17 20.77 -8.21
C HIS A 272 3.49 20.24 -8.81
N ILE A 273 3.92 20.81 -9.93
CA ILE A 273 5.17 20.46 -10.61
C ILE A 273 6.37 20.72 -9.69
N GLY A 274 6.39 21.85 -8.97
CA GLY A 274 7.45 22.17 -8.01
C GLY A 274 7.56 21.15 -6.87
N LEU A 275 6.43 20.70 -6.33
CA LEU A 275 6.39 19.65 -5.30
C LEU A 275 6.87 18.30 -5.86
N ALA A 276 6.41 17.94 -7.06
CA ALA A 276 6.79 16.70 -7.74
C ALA A 276 8.29 16.66 -8.08
N ALA A 277 8.82 17.74 -8.67
CA ALA A 277 10.24 17.91 -8.93
C ALA A 277 11.06 17.92 -7.63
N GLY A 278 10.52 18.50 -6.56
CA GLY A 278 11.10 18.47 -5.21
C GLY A 278 11.32 17.05 -4.71
N MET A 279 10.38 16.12 -4.95
CA MET A 279 10.55 14.71 -4.57
C MET A 279 11.77 14.10 -5.25
N VAL A 280 11.92 14.32 -6.55
CA VAL A 280 13.05 13.82 -7.34
C VAL A 280 14.36 14.42 -6.83
N LEU A 281 14.39 15.72 -6.54
CA LEU A 281 15.58 16.38 -6.01
C LEU A 281 15.99 15.81 -4.64
N VAL A 282 15.05 15.67 -3.71
CA VAL A 282 15.32 15.10 -2.38
C VAL A 282 15.79 13.64 -2.50
N PHE A 283 15.19 12.86 -3.41
CA PHE A 283 15.64 11.51 -3.71
C PHE A 283 17.08 11.45 -4.24
N LEU A 284 17.45 12.33 -5.17
CA LEU A 284 18.81 12.41 -5.68
C LEU A 284 19.81 12.77 -4.57
N VAL A 285 19.46 13.73 -3.71
CA VAL A 285 20.25 14.09 -2.53
C VAL A 285 20.41 12.89 -1.59
N LEU A 286 19.32 12.16 -1.30
CA LEU A 286 19.34 10.97 -0.47
C LEU A 286 20.30 9.91 -1.04
N CYS A 287 20.16 9.56 -2.32
CA CYS A 287 21.00 8.56 -2.98
C CYS A 287 22.48 8.98 -3.02
N ALA A 288 22.76 10.24 -3.36
CA ALA A 288 24.14 10.75 -3.44
C ALA A 288 24.79 10.88 -2.06
N ALA A 289 24.03 11.26 -1.03
CA ALA A 289 24.52 11.38 0.34
C ALA A 289 24.61 10.03 1.07
N LEU A 290 23.99 8.96 0.56
CA LEU A 290 23.92 7.66 1.25
C LEU A 290 25.28 7.08 1.68
N PRO A 291 26.36 7.12 0.85
CA PRO A 291 27.68 6.65 1.28
C PRO A 291 28.26 7.42 2.47
N TRP A 292 27.83 8.67 2.66
CA TRP A 292 28.17 9.49 3.81
C TRP A 292 27.19 9.23 4.96
N LEU A 293 25.88 9.16 4.71
CA LEU A 293 24.88 9.03 5.77
C LEU A 293 24.89 7.66 6.47
N ALA A 294 25.18 6.59 5.73
CA ALA A 294 25.18 5.22 6.22
C ALA A 294 26.30 4.39 5.58
N PRO A 295 27.59 4.67 5.89
CA PRO A 295 28.74 4.02 5.26
C PRO A 295 28.85 2.51 5.57
N GLY A 296 28.21 2.04 6.65
CA GLY A 296 28.20 0.63 7.06
C GLY A 296 27.27 -0.26 6.24
N LEU A 297 26.55 0.27 5.25
CA LEU A 297 25.68 -0.51 4.38
C LEU A 297 26.49 -1.34 3.36
N PRO A 298 25.93 -2.46 2.84
CA PRO A 298 26.59 -3.25 1.82
C PRO A 298 26.92 -2.42 0.57
N ARG A 299 28.08 -2.68 -0.06
CA ARG A 299 28.51 -1.96 -1.27
C ARG A 299 27.50 -2.00 -2.41
N GLY A 300 26.70 -3.06 -2.51
CA GLY A 300 25.61 -3.18 -3.47
C GLY A 300 24.55 -2.08 -3.31
N VAL A 301 24.26 -1.65 -2.09
CA VAL A 301 23.31 -0.56 -1.78
C VAL A 301 23.85 0.79 -2.27
N HIS A 302 25.15 1.03 -2.11
CA HIS A 302 25.78 2.24 -2.64
C HIS A 302 25.82 2.21 -4.17
N ALA A 303 26.14 1.07 -4.78
CA ALA A 303 26.17 0.91 -6.23
C ALA A 303 24.80 1.15 -6.87
N ILE A 304 23.72 0.57 -6.31
CA ILE A 304 22.36 0.81 -6.82
C ILE A 304 21.95 2.28 -6.62
N SER A 305 22.32 2.92 -5.51
CA SER A 305 22.02 4.35 -5.28
C SER A 305 22.69 5.25 -6.31
N THR A 306 23.96 4.99 -6.63
CA THR A 306 24.68 5.70 -7.71
C THR A 306 24.05 5.43 -9.07
N LEU A 307 23.67 4.18 -9.36
CA LEU A 307 23.00 3.82 -10.60
C LEU A 307 21.66 4.55 -10.76
N MET A 308 20.91 4.73 -9.67
CA MET A 308 19.61 5.41 -9.68
C MET A 308 19.76 6.92 -9.90
N VAL A 309 20.79 7.54 -9.34
CA VAL A 309 21.15 8.94 -9.66
C VAL A 309 21.51 9.06 -11.13
N ALA A 310 22.41 8.20 -11.63
CA ALA A 310 22.81 8.21 -13.03
C ALA A 310 21.63 7.95 -13.97
N GLY A 311 20.76 6.99 -13.64
CA GLY A 311 19.55 6.66 -14.41
C GLY A 311 18.54 7.81 -14.46
N THR A 312 18.36 8.53 -13.36
CA THR A 312 17.45 9.69 -13.31
C THR A 312 18.01 10.86 -14.11
N ILE A 313 19.33 11.12 -14.03
CA ILE A 313 20.00 12.13 -14.87
C ILE A 313 19.90 11.73 -16.35
N PHE A 314 20.12 10.46 -16.67
CA PHE A 314 19.98 9.95 -18.03
C PHE A 314 18.55 10.12 -18.56
N ALA A 315 17.53 9.83 -17.73
CA ALA A 315 16.14 10.09 -18.08
C ALA A 315 15.89 11.59 -18.36
N LEU A 316 16.41 12.48 -17.52
CA LEU A 316 16.32 13.92 -17.74
C LEU A 316 16.99 14.37 -19.06
N LEU A 317 18.13 13.78 -19.40
CA LEU A 317 18.84 14.05 -20.66
C LEU A 317 18.04 13.55 -21.88
N LEU A 318 17.37 12.40 -21.78
CA LEU A 318 16.51 11.91 -22.86
C LEU A 318 15.32 12.84 -23.13
N TRP A 319 14.78 13.48 -22.10
CA TRP A 319 13.67 14.42 -22.23
C TRP A 319 14.09 15.81 -22.74
N VAL A 320 14.92 16.54 -22.00
CA VAL A 320 15.11 17.98 -22.24
C VAL A 320 16.04 18.26 -23.43
N PRO A 321 17.31 17.83 -23.44
CA PRO A 321 18.21 18.14 -24.55
C PRO A 321 18.03 17.23 -25.77
N ILE A 322 17.60 15.98 -25.59
CA ILE A 322 17.49 15.01 -26.70
C ILE A 322 16.08 15.00 -27.32
N GLY A 323 15.03 15.21 -26.51
CA GLY A 323 13.64 15.16 -27.00
C GLY A 323 13.17 13.77 -27.44
N TYR A 324 13.71 12.70 -26.84
CA TYR A 324 13.38 11.31 -27.19
C TYR A 324 11.96 10.91 -26.76
N TYR A 325 11.51 11.41 -25.60
CA TYR A 325 10.14 11.26 -25.11
C TYR A 325 9.64 12.58 -24.49
N ASN A 326 8.35 12.66 -24.19
CA ASN A 326 7.72 13.84 -23.58
C ASN A 326 7.87 13.86 -22.05
N PHE A 327 7.33 14.90 -21.40
CA PHE A 327 7.47 15.08 -19.95
C PHE A 327 6.82 13.94 -19.15
N THR A 328 5.69 13.40 -19.60
CA THR A 328 5.08 12.17 -19.05
C THR A 328 6.06 10.99 -19.02
N GLY A 329 6.82 10.78 -20.09
CA GLY A 329 7.83 9.72 -20.16
C GLY A 329 8.93 9.90 -19.12
N PHE A 330 9.37 11.14 -18.87
CA PHE A 330 10.32 11.46 -17.80
C PHE A 330 9.75 11.14 -16.42
N GLU A 331 8.53 11.61 -16.12
CA GLU A 331 7.88 11.39 -14.83
C GLU A 331 7.66 9.89 -14.56
N PHE A 332 7.23 9.13 -15.57
CA PHE A 332 7.08 7.68 -15.45
C PHE A 332 8.42 6.98 -15.17
N ALA A 333 9.48 7.36 -15.88
CA ALA A 333 10.82 6.80 -15.67
C ALA A 333 11.38 7.15 -14.28
N ALA A 334 11.27 8.42 -13.86
CA ALA A 334 11.73 8.88 -12.55
C ALA A 334 10.98 8.17 -11.41
N CYS A 335 9.65 8.07 -11.52
CA CYS A 335 8.81 7.36 -10.56
C CYS A 335 9.19 5.87 -10.46
N GLY A 336 9.35 5.20 -11.60
CA GLY A 336 9.80 3.80 -11.65
C GLY A 336 11.18 3.58 -11.02
N LEU A 337 12.16 4.44 -11.30
CA LEU A 337 13.50 4.37 -10.71
C LEU A 337 13.47 4.54 -9.19
N ILE A 338 12.69 5.51 -8.69
CA ILE A 338 12.51 5.72 -7.24
C ILE A 338 11.93 4.47 -6.57
N PHE A 339 10.94 3.81 -7.17
CA PHE A 339 10.37 2.58 -6.61
C PHE A 339 11.33 1.39 -6.63
N VAL A 340 12.08 1.21 -7.73
CA VAL A 340 13.09 0.16 -7.82
C VAL A 340 14.16 0.36 -6.75
N TRP A 341 14.61 1.61 -6.56
CA TRP A 341 15.55 1.95 -5.50
C TRP A 341 14.97 1.66 -4.11
N LEU A 342 13.77 2.17 -3.82
CA LEU A 342 13.13 2.03 -2.51
C LEU A 342 12.94 0.55 -2.15
N THR A 343 12.44 -0.26 -3.07
CA THR A 343 12.23 -1.70 -2.87
C THR A 343 13.56 -2.42 -2.59
N THR A 344 14.60 -2.12 -3.36
CA THR A 344 15.94 -2.74 -3.19
C THR A 344 16.58 -2.32 -1.87
N PHE A 345 16.44 -1.04 -1.52
CA PHE A 345 16.98 -0.46 -0.30
C PHE A 345 16.34 -1.05 0.95
N LEU A 346 15.01 -1.12 1.01
CA LEU A 346 14.28 -1.71 2.14
C LEU A 346 14.60 -3.20 2.31
N ARG A 347 14.66 -3.96 1.22
CA ARG A 347 15.08 -5.38 1.25
C ARG A 347 16.51 -5.55 1.77
N SER A 348 17.41 -4.64 1.40
CA SER A 348 18.79 -4.70 1.86
C SER A 348 18.91 -4.41 3.35
N ILE A 349 18.17 -3.44 3.88
CA ILE A 349 18.15 -3.14 5.33
C ILE A 349 17.52 -4.30 6.11
N ALA A 350 16.44 -4.86 5.60
CA ALA A 350 15.79 -6.03 6.17
C ALA A 350 16.75 -7.23 6.25
N ALA A 351 17.56 -7.47 5.21
CA ALA A 351 18.56 -8.54 5.22
C ALA A 351 19.67 -8.29 6.26
N VAL A 352 20.22 -7.06 6.32
CA VAL A 352 21.27 -6.70 7.30
C VAL A 352 20.76 -6.80 8.74
N THR A 353 19.50 -6.46 8.97
CA THR A 353 18.88 -6.55 10.31
C THR A 353 18.72 -8.00 10.74
N ASP A 354 18.25 -8.88 9.85
CA ASP A 354 18.12 -10.32 10.11
C ASP A 354 19.47 -10.97 10.40
N ASP A 355 20.52 -10.63 9.63
CA ASP A 355 21.86 -11.17 9.84
C ASP A 355 22.40 -10.82 11.24
N ARG A 356 22.11 -9.60 11.72
CA ARG A 356 22.50 -9.16 13.07
C ARG A 356 21.71 -9.83 14.18
N ASP A 357 20.41 -10.04 13.99
CA ASP A 357 19.61 -10.78 14.96
C ASP A 357 20.11 -12.22 15.08
N ALA A 358 20.49 -12.84 13.96
CA ALA A 358 21.08 -14.18 13.93
C ALA A 358 22.46 -14.24 14.64
N ASP A 359 23.33 -13.26 14.41
CA ASP A 359 24.63 -13.18 15.08
C ASP A 359 24.51 -12.87 16.58
N SER A 360 23.52 -12.07 16.98
CA SER A 360 23.21 -11.82 18.39
C SER A 360 22.71 -13.09 19.09
N ALA A 361 21.84 -13.86 18.44
CA ALA A 361 21.36 -15.14 18.96
C ALA A 361 22.45 -16.21 19.06
N ARG A 362 23.46 -16.18 18.18
CA ARG A 362 24.64 -17.07 18.26
C ARG A 362 25.64 -16.67 19.34
N SER A 363 25.72 -15.38 19.66
CA SER A 363 26.66 -14.83 20.66
C SER A 363 26.10 -14.82 22.08
N ASP A 364 24.80 -15.08 22.27
CA ASP A 364 24.17 -15.30 23.57
C ASP A 364 23.82 -16.80 23.76
N PRO A 365 24.79 -17.66 24.14
CA PRO A 365 24.50 -19.03 24.51
C PRO A 365 23.83 -19.00 25.89
N SER A 366 22.53 -18.78 25.94
CA SER A 366 21.78 -19.04 27.17
C SER A 366 21.97 -20.53 27.53
N PRO A 367 22.52 -20.85 28.71
CA PRO A 367 22.71 -22.23 29.12
C PRO A 367 21.38 -22.77 29.64
N HIS A 368 20.57 -23.36 28.75
CA HIS A 368 19.51 -24.25 29.19
C HIS A 368 20.09 -25.65 29.35
N ALA A 369 20.60 -25.89 30.57
CA ALA A 369 20.69 -27.20 31.21
C ALA A 369 19.40 -27.47 32.00
#